data_AF-A0A1M3Q520-F1
#
_entry.id   AF-A0A1M3Q520-F1
#
_cell.length_a   1.000
_cell.length_b   1.000
_cell.length_c   1.000
_cell.angle_alpha   90.00
_cell.angle_beta   90.00
_cell.angle_gamma   90.00
#
_symmetry.space_group_name_H-M   'P 1'
#
loop_
_entity.id
_entity.type
_entity.pdbx_description
1 polymer ?
#
loop_
_entity_poly.entity_id
_entity_poly.type
_entity_poly.pdbx_seq_one_letter_code
_entity_poly.pdbx_strand_id
1 'polypeptide(L)'
;MKLRLLAPSGYKRIEIKESEEPLNRADYKRYLAGDEYGPIIQEARMKDFDRGRVKPRMFEVLITYDAPNAYGTPIRGTTICQYPTDNEDTSKADRLYVMVDGKTNAEWLETQL
;
A
#
# COMPACT_ATOMS: atom_id res chain seq x y z
N MET A 1 1.54 7.03 9.29
CA MET A 1 0.72 6.10 10.08
C MET A 1 0.00 6.75 11.27
N LYS A 2 0.65 7.55 12.14
CA LYS A 2 -0.01 8.15 13.33
C LYS A 2 -1.30 8.95 13.07
N LEU A 3 -1.42 9.58 11.89
CA LEU A 3 -2.58 10.41 11.53
C LEU A 3 -3.84 9.62 11.13
N ARG A 4 -3.72 8.31 10.85
CA ARG A 4 -4.86 7.44 10.51
C ARG A 4 -5.40 6.66 11.71
N LEU A 5 -4.80 6.81 12.89
CA LEU A 5 -5.26 6.15 14.10
C LEU A 5 -6.41 6.97 14.70
N LEU A 6 -7.55 6.31 14.94
CA LEU A 6 -8.77 6.91 15.49
C LEU A 6 -8.60 7.51 16.90
N ALA A 7 -7.54 7.17 17.62
CA ALA A 7 -7.21 7.77 18.91
C ALA A 7 -5.69 7.89 19.09
N PRO A 8 -5.17 9.05 19.52
CA PRO A 8 -3.75 9.20 19.78
C PRO A 8 -3.39 8.60 21.15
N SER A 9 -2.17 8.07 21.22
CA SER A 9 -1.37 7.74 22.42
C SER A 9 -1.37 6.31 22.99
N GLY A 10 -2.34 5.42 22.68
CA GLY A 10 -2.39 4.06 23.26
C GLY A 10 -2.05 2.90 22.31
N TYR A 11 -1.33 3.16 21.22
CA TYR A 11 -1.06 2.15 20.20
C TYR A 11 0.00 1.13 20.65
N LYS A 12 -0.35 -0.15 20.59
CA LYS A 12 0.59 -1.27 20.79
C LYS A 12 0.56 -2.18 19.57
N ARG A 13 1.72 -2.36 18.93
CA ARG A 13 1.90 -3.39 17.88
C ARG A 13 1.83 -4.78 18.51
N ILE A 14 1.02 -5.64 17.90
CA ILE A 14 0.87 -7.03 18.33
C ILE A 14 1.61 -7.95 17.37
N GLU A 15 1.42 -7.74 16.06
CA GLU A 15 1.98 -8.61 15.04
C GLU A 15 2.27 -7.83 13.76
N ILE A 16 3.34 -8.22 13.07
CA ILE A 16 3.65 -7.79 11.71
C ILE A 16 3.86 -9.06 10.89
N LYS A 17 3.11 -9.19 9.80
CA LYS A 17 3.35 -10.21 8.78
C LYS A 17 3.70 -9.53 7.48
N GLU A 18 4.77 -9.97 6.87
CA GLU A 18 5.24 -9.50 5.57
C GLU A 18 5.01 -10.60 4.55
N SER A 19 4.56 -10.20 3.36
CA SER A 19 4.41 -11.09 2.23
C SER A 19 4.73 -10.33 0.95
N GLU A 20 5.10 -11.10 -0.07
CA GLU A 20 5.49 -10.58 -1.36
C GLU A 20 4.94 -11.52 -2.43
N GLU A 21 4.04 -10.99 -3.25
CA GLU A 21 3.33 -11.78 -4.26
C GLU A 21 3.52 -11.16 -5.65
N PRO A 22 3.67 -11.95 -6.72
CA PRO A 22 3.71 -11.43 -8.08
C PRO A 22 2.44 -10.64 -8.41
N LEU A 23 2.58 -9.44 -8.98
CA LEU A 23 1.42 -8.73 -9.53
C LEU A 23 0.94 -9.44 -10.78
N ASN A 24 -0.35 -9.73 -10.83
CA ASN A 24 -0.98 -10.13 -12.08
C ASN A 24 -1.07 -8.94 -13.05
N ARG A 25 -1.32 -9.25 -14.31
CA ARG A 25 -1.38 -8.27 -15.40
C ARG A 25 -2.42 -7.17 -15.18
N ALA A 26 -3.58 -7.50 -14.60
CA ALA A 26 -4.67 -6.55 -14.40
C ALA A 26 -4.34 -5.54 -13.29
N ASP A 27 -3.78 -6.01 -12.19
CA ASP A 27 -3.35 -5.16 -11.09
C ASP A 27 -2.12 -4.33 -11.47
N TYR A 28 -1.22 -4.88 -12.29
CA TYR A 28 -0.09 -4.10 -12.82
C TYR A 28 -0.56 -2.94 -13.70
N LYS A 29 -1.59 -3.17 -14.53
CA LYS A 29 -2.21 -2.10 -15.32
C LYS A 29 -2.81 -1.00 -14.45
N ARG A 30 -3.49 -1.36 -13.35
CA ARG A 30 -4.07 -0.39 -12.40
C ARG A 30 -2.99 0.43 -11.72
N TYR A 31 -1.91 -0.22 -11.29
CA TYR A 31 -0.76 0.46 -10.71
C TYR A 31 -0.17 1.51 -11.65
N LEU A 32 0.08 1.15 -12.92
CA LEU A 32 0.61 2.09 -13.91
C LEU A 32 -0.34 3.25 -14.23
N ALA A 33 -1.65 3.06 -14.06
CA ALA A 33 -2.65 4.10 -14.28
C ALA A 33 -2.71 5.12 -13.13
N GLY A 34 -2.29 4.74 -11.92
CA GLY A 34 -2.18 5.62 -10.76
C GLY A 34 -0.84 6.36 -10.66
N ASP A 35 0.13 6.01 -11.50
CA ASP A 35 1.41 6.70 -11.59
C ASP A 35 1.31 7.92 -12.54
N GLU A 36 2.18 8.91 -12.40
CA GLU A 36 2.23 10.11 -13.25
C GLU A 36 2.74 9.80 -14.67
N TYR A 37 2.90 8.52 -15.02
CA TYR A 37 3.31 8.10 -16.35
C TYR A 37 2.23 8.40 -17.38
N GLY A 38 2.62 9.13 -18.43
CA GLY A 38 1.78 9.31 -19.61
C GLY A 38 1.46 7.98 -20.31
N PRO A 39 0.39 7.92 -21.12
CA PRO A 39 -0.14 6.69 -21.72
C PRO A 39 0.88 5.91 -22.56
N ILE A 40 1.83 6.61 -23.20
CA ILE A 40 2.92 5.98 -23.98
C ILE A 40 3.82 5.13 -23.09
N ILE A 41 4.16 5.61 -21.90
CA ILE A 41 5.03 4.89 -20.96
C ILE A 41 4.26 3.70 -20.38
N GLN A 42 2.98 3.87 -20.06
CA GLN A 42 2.13 2.78 -19.58
C GLN A 42 2.06 1.63 -20.60
N GLU A 43 1.87 1.93 -21.89
CA GLU A 43 1.86 0.90 -22.93
C GLU A 43 3.20 0.18 -23.09
N ALA A 44 4.32 0.92 -23.04
CA ALA A 44 5.65 0.33 -23.11
C ALA A 44 5.90 -0.63 -21.94
N ARG A 45 5.55 -0.20 -20.72
CA ARG A 45 5.64 -1.01 -19.49
C ARG A 45 4.79 -2.27 -19.55
N MET A 46 3.56 -2.17 -20.06
CA MET A 46 2.69 -3.34 -20.25
C MET A 46 3.26 -4.32 -21.27
N LYS A 47 3.87 -3.84 -22.36
CA LYS A 47 4.56 -4.72 -23.32
C LYS A 47 5.76 -5.43 -22.69
N ASP A 48 6.50 -4.75 -21.81
CA ASP A 48 7.63 -5.35 -21.11
C ASP A 48 7.18 -6.37 -20.05
N PHE A 49 6.05 -6.16 -19.38
CA PHE A 49 5.39 -7.16 -18.54
C PHE A 49 5.00 -8.41 -19.37
N ASP A 50 4.32 -8.22 -20.50
CA ASP A 50 3.87 -9.32 -21.37
C ASP A 50 5.05 -10.12 -21.96
N ARG A 51 6.22 -9.49 -22.07
CA ARG A 51 7.48 -10.12 -22.50
C ARG A 51 8.30 -10.72 -21.35
N GLY A 52 7.84 -10.60 -20.10
CA GLY A 52 8.53 -11.07 -18.91
C GLY A 52 9.82 -10.30 -18.57
N ARG A 53 10.01 -9.11 -19.15
CA ARG A 53 11.16 -8.23 -18.89
C ARG A 53 11.01 -7.47 -17.57
N VAL A 54 9.77 -7.23 -17.15
CA VAL A 54 9.42 -6.65 -15.86
C VAL A 54 8.66 -7.71 -15.08
N LYS A 55 9.00 -7.85 -13.79
CA LYS A 55 8.39 -8.81 -12.87
C LYS A 55 7.88 -8.05 -11.65
N PRO A 56 6.74 -7.34 -11.79
CA PRO A 56 6.25 -6.51 -10.72
C PRO A 56 5.75 -7.37 -9.56
N ARG A 57 5.90 -6.85 -8.35
CA ARG A 57 5.52 -7.54 -7.12
C ARG A 57 4.77 -6.62 -6.18
N MET A 58 3.85 -7.20 -5.41
CA MET A 58 3.12 -6.52 -4.34
C MET A 58 3.81 -6.88 -3.05
N PHE A 59 4.41 -5.89 -2.41
CA PHE A 59 4.82 -6.01 -1.03
C PHE A 59 3.62 -5.69 -0.15
N GLU A 60 3.28 -6.61 0.74
CA GLU A 60 2.19 -6.44 1.69
C GLU A 60 2.70 -6.63 3.12
N VAL A 61 2.34 -5.68 3.98
CA VAL A 61 2.59 -5.73 5.41
C VAL A 61 1.26 -5.65 6.14
N LEU A 62 0.89 -6.74 6.80
CA LEU A 62 -0.27 -6.80 7.68
C LEU A 62 0.16 -6.48 9.10
N ILE A 63 -0.42 -5.42 9.67
CA ILE A 63 -0.10 -4.90 11.00
C ILE A 63 -1.32 -5.07 11.89
N THR A 64 -1.21 -5.97 12.86
CA THR A 64 -2.20 -6.14 13.93
C THR A 64 -1.79 -5.28 15.11
N TYR A 65 -2.69 -4.47 15.62
CA TYR A 65 -2.42 -3.54 16.72
C TYR A 65 -3.60 -3.41 17.68
N ASP A 66 -3.30 -3.07 18.92
CA ASP A 66 -4.31 -2.63 19.87
C ASP A 66 -4.24 -1.10 19.99
N ALA A 67 -5.40 -0.44 19.96
CA ALA A 67 -5.53 1.00 20.16
C ALA A 67 -6.79 1.29 21.01
N PRO A 68 -6.76 2.27 21.92
CA PRO A 68 -7.92 2.63 22.72
C PRO A 68 -9.01 3.25 21.84
N ASN A 69 -10.27 2.95 22.15
CA ASN A 69 -11.42 3.70 21.62
C ASN A 69 -11.61 5.04 22.35
N ALA A 70 -12.67 5.78 21.99
CA ALA A 70 -13.01 7.06 22.61
C ALA A 70 -13.22 7.00 24.15
N TYR A 71 -13.41 5.81 24.72
CA TYR A 71 -13.62 5.57 26.14
C TYR A 71 -12.41 4.90 26.83
N GLY A 72 -11.27 4.78 26.13
CA GLY A 72 -10.04 4.20 26.67
C GLY A 72 -9.98 2.67 26.69
N THR A 73 -11.00 1.97 26.17
CA THR A 73 -10.96 0.50 26.07
C THR A 73 -10.10 0.08 24.88
N PRO A 74 -9.08 -0.81 25.05
CA PRO A 74 -8.29 -1.31 23.94
C PRO A 74 -9.16 -2.11 22.95
N ILE A 75 -9.08 -1.73 21.68
CA ILE A 75 -9.68 -2.46 20.56
C ILE A 75 -8.55 -2.95 19.65
N ARG A 76 -8.67 -4.19 19.20
CA ARG A 76 -7.75 -4.77 18.20
C ARG A 76 -8.16 -4.36 16.79
N GLY A 77 -7.25 -3.69 16.10
CA GLY A 77 -7.35 -3.35 14.69
C GLY A 77 -6.35 -4.15 13.86
N THR A 78 -6.65 -4.26 12.57
CA THR A 78 -5.72 -4.77 11.55
C THR A 78 -5.65 -3.75 10.43
N THR A 79 -4.45 -3.44 9.97
CA THR A 79 -4.21 -2.56 8.83
C THR A 79 -3.32 -3.27 7.84
N ILE A 80 -3.67 -3.15 6.56
CA ILE A 80 -2.93 -3.72 5.44
C ILE A 80 -2.20 -2.58 4.72
N CYS A 81 -0.87 -2.66 4.68
CA CYS A 81 -0.03 -1.75 3.93
C CYS A 81 0.46 -2.45 2.66
N GLN A 82 0.23 -1.86 1.49
CA GLN A 82 0.58 -2.44 0.20
C GLN A 82 1.45 -1.48 -0.61
N TYR A 83 2.48 -2.01 -1.25
CA TYR A 83 3.38 -1.28 -2.13
C TYR A 83 3.71 -2.12 -3.38
N PRO A 84 3.13 -1.78 -4.54
CA PRO A 84 3.52 -2.36 -5.81
C PRO A 84 4.85 -1.76 -6.30
N THR A 85 5.75 -2.60 -6.81
CA THR A 85 7.03 -2.18 -7.41
C THR A 85 7.31 -2.97 -8.70
N ASP A 86 8.03 -2.35 -9.62
CA ASP A 86 8.39 -2.86 -10.95
C ASP A 86 9.75 -3.58 -10.98
N ASN A 87 10.59 -3.43 -9.96
CA ASN A 87 11.99 -3.85 -9.96
C ASN A 87 12.39 -4.63 -8.69
N GLU A 88 11.42 -5.20 -7.97
CA GLU A 88 11.62 -5.95 -6.72
C GLU A 88 12.34 -5.14 -5.63
N ASP A 89 12.46 -3.82 -5.81
CA ASP A 89 13.16 -2.91 -4.92
C ASP A 89 12.15 -2.17 -4.04
N THR A 90 12.21 -2.44 -2.74
CA THR A 90 11.39 -1.80 -1.70
C THR A 90 12.05 -0.57 -1.10
N SER A 91 13.31 -0.26 -1.44
CA SER A 91 14.02 0.91 -0.91
C SER A 91 13.38 2.23 -1.33
N LYS A 92 12.56 2.21 -2.38
CA LYS A 92 11.76 3.34 -2.88
C LYS A 92 10.33 3.40 -2.32
N ALA A 93 9.97 2.52 -1.39
CA ALA A 93 8.69 2.55 -0.71
C ALA A 93 8.58 3.82 0.15
N ASP A 94 8.02 4.88 -0.43
CA ASP A 94 7.74 6.13 0.27
C ASP A 94 6.24 6.25 0.61
N ARG A 95 5.94 7.07 1.61
CA ARG A 95 4.63 7.40 2.15
C ARG A 95 3.62 7.87 1.08
N LEU A 96 4.09 8.33 -0.07
CA LEU A 96 3.24 8.72 -1.21
C LEU A 96 2.66 7.51 -1.94
N TYR A 97 3.43 6.44 -2.08
CA TYR A 97 3.09 5.28 -2.92
C TYR A 97 2.60 4.06 -2.13
N VAL A 98 2.76 4.08 -0.80
CA VAL A 98 2.19 3.04 0.07
C VAL A 98 0.68 3.27 0.21
N MET A 99 -0.09 2.26 -0.19
CA MET A 99 -1.51 2.16 0.10
C MET A 99 -1.71 1.60 1.50
N VAL A 100 -2.60 2.20 2.27
CA VAL A 100 -2.98 1.71 3.60
C VAL A 100 -4.50 1.48 3.57
N ASP A 101 -4.91 0.24 3.81
CA ASP A 101 -6.29 -0.23 3.70
C ASP A 101 -6.90 0.13 2.33
N GLY A 102 -6.13 -0.10 1.26
CA GLY A 102 -6.51 0.15 -0.13
C GLY A 102 -6.50 1.62 -0.57
N LYS A 103 -6.06 2.56 0.28
CA LYS A 103 -5.97 3.99 -0.05
C LYS A 103 -4.58 4.56 0.15
N THR A 104 -4.07 5.26 -0.85
CA THR A 104 -2.92 6.16 -0.71
C THR A 104 -3.23 7.29 0.28
N ASN A 105 -2.21 8.05 0.71
CA ASN A 105 -2.47 9.18 1.61
C ASN A 105 -3.27 10.31 0.97
N ALA A 106 -3.12 10.54 -0.33
CA ALA A 106 -3.92 11.53 -1.05
C ALA A 106 -5.40 11.15 -1.06
N GLU A 107 -5.73 9.93 -1.50
CA GLU A 107 -7.11 9.42 -1.54
C GLU A 107 -7.76 9.37 -0.15
N TRP A 108 -6.98 9.04 0.89
CA TRP A 108 -7.50 9.07 2.26
C TRP A 108 -7.88 10.49 2.70
N LEU A 109 -7.01 11.48 2.43
CA LEU A 109 -7.27 12.88 2.80
C LEU A 109 -8.52 13.44 2.13
N GLU A 110 -8.78 13.10 0.87
CA GLU A 110 -10.01 13.49 0.17
C GLU A 110 -11.27 12.95 0.85
N THR A 111 -11.20 11.78 1.49
CA THR A 111 -12.34 11.21 2.24
C THR A 111 -12.52 11.80 3.65
N GLN A 112 -11.67 12.73 4.07
CA GLN A 112 -11.79 13.45 5.35
C GLN A 112 -12.34 14.87 5.19
N LEU A 113 -12.50 15.34 3.95
CA LEU A 113 -13.14 16.61 3.58
C LEU A 113 -14.65 16.42 3.45
#